data_AF-A0A2N0B4T7-F1
#
_entry.id   AF-A0A2N0B4T7-F1
#
_cell.length_a   1.000
_cell.length_b   1.000
_cell.length_c   1.000
_cell.angle_alpha   90.00
_cell.angle_beta   90.00
_cell.angle_gamma   90.00
#
_symmetry.space_group_name_H-M   'P 1'
#
loop_
_entity.id
_entity.type
_entity.pdbx_description
1 polymer ?
#
loop_
_entity_poly.entity_id
_entity_poly.type
_entity_poly.pdbx_seq_one_letter_code
_entity_poly.pdbx_strand_id
1 'polypeptide(L)'
;MRIPKKYFVFLIAGNSVQFLFLVWIFIRWPQNPYEGVTKLGELDTGIRYCKVAIYTEDSWEYAQAGLLEILIDGRVEIPMYFFTNVDSWKETIEDFRIVKHPKKNIIGLIRKNEPNVVLMMHNFDTNEHWPRANFTESYESVRERGRSMRKSLGRSFVLIERSE
;
A
#
# COMPACT_ATOMS: atom_id res chain seq x y z
N MET A 1 20.69 49.33 5.16
CA MET A 1 19.81 49.18 6.35
C MET A 1 20.53 48.26 7.34
N ARG A 2 21.02 48.76 8.48
CA ARG A 2 21.67 47.92 9.51
C ARG A 2 20.58 47.33 10.40
N ILE A 3 20.42 46.01 10.39
CA ILE A 3 19.53 45.31 11.31
C ILE A 3 20.05 45.58 12.74
N PRO A 4 19.24 46.16 13.64
CA PRO A 4 19.69 46.45 14.99
C PRO A 4 20.09 45.14 15.69
N LYS A 5 21.21 45.14 16.43
CA LYS A 5 21.80 43.93 17.08
C LYS A 5 20.77 43.09 17.85
N LYS A 6 19.77 43.72 18.46
CA LYS A 6 18.68 43.03 19.16
C LYS A 6 17.89 42.09 18.24
N TYR A 7 17.50 42.56 17.05
CA TYR A 7 16.81 41.73 16.06
C TYR A 7 17.69 40.61 15.51
N PHE A 8 19.00 40.85 15.39
CA PHE A 8 19.95 39.82 14.97
C PHE A 8 20.05 38.67 15.98
N VAL A 9 20.08 38.99 17.29
CA VAL A 9 20.08 37.98 18.37
C VAL A 9 18.76 37.20 18.39
N PHE A 10 17.61 37.86 18.21
CA PHE A 10 16.31 37.18 18.09
C PHE A 10 16.25 36.26 16.88
N LEU A 11 16.86 36.65 15.76
CA LEU A 11 16.89 35.84 14.54
C LEU A 11 17.71 34.56 14.73
N ILE A 12 18.88 34.67 15.38
CA ILE A 12 19.71 33.51 15.73
C ILE A 12 18.96 32.60 16.69
N ALA A 13 18.39 33.15 17.78
CA ALA A 13 17.66 32.36 18.76
C ALA A 13 16.47 31.63 18.13
N GLY A 14 15.69 32.30 17.27
CA GLY A 14 14.57 31.71 16.55
C GLY A 14 15.00 30.57 15.62
N ASN A 15 16.07 30.75 14.85
CA ASN A 15 16.60 29.71 13.98
C ASN A 15 17.16 28.51 14.76
N SER A 16 17.82 28.74 15.90
CA SER A 16 18.31 27.67 16.77
C SER A 16 17.15 26.83 17.33
N VAL A 17 16.06 27.47 17.78
CA VAL A 17 14.87 26.76 18.24
C VAL A 17 14.22 25.97 17.10
N GLN A 18 14.07 26.57 15.91
CA GLN A 18 13.53 25.88 14.74
C GLN A 18 14.39 24.66 14.34
N PHE A 19 15.71 24.80 14.34
CA PHE A 19 16.63 23.71 14.04
C PHE A 19 16.51 22.57 15.04
N LEU A 20 16.48 22.87 16.34
CA LEU A 20 16.29 21.85 17.39
C LEU A 20 14.93 21.15 17.24
N PHE A 21 13.88 21.88 16.86
CA PHE A 21 12.56 21.30 16.60
C PHE A 21 12.56 20.36 15.39
N LEU A 22 13.23 20.76 14.28
CA LEU A 22 13.38 19.90 13.10
C LEU A 22 14.21 18.64 13.40
N VAL A 23 15.29 18.77 14.18
CA VAL A 23 16.09 17.62 14.63
C VAL A 23 15.25 16.69 15.51
N TRP A 24 14.45 17.24 16.44
CA TRP A 24 13.56 16.44 17.28
C TRP A 24 12.51 15.70 16.45
N ILE A 25 11.87 16.36 15.48
CA ILE A 25 10.95 15.74 14.53
C ILE A 25 11.66 14.64 13.75
N PHE A 26 12.85 14.89 13.21
CA PHE A 26 13.60 13.90 12.42
C PHE A 26 13.95 12.65 13.24
N ILE A 27 14.36 12.83 14.50
CA ILE A 27 14.66 11.71 15.42
C ILE A 27 13.40 10.95 15.81
N ARG A 28 12.26 11.65 15.96
CA ARG A 28 10.96 11.06 16.31
C ARG A 28 10.16 10.57 15.12
N TRP A 29 10.61 10.86 13.90
CA TRP A 29 9.96 10.36 12.69
C TRP A 29 10.04 8.84 12.72
N PRO A 30 8.91 8.12 12.52
CA PRO A 30 8.90 6.67 12.58
C PRO A 30 9.92 6.13 11.57
N GLN A 31 11.01 5.57 12.11
CA GLN A 31 12.06 4.94 11.32
C GLN A 31 11.61 3.56 10.83
N ASN A 32 10.63 2.97 11.51
CA ASN A 32 10.03 1.71 11.15
C ASN A 32 8.79 1.97 10.30
N PRO A 33 8.79 1.64 8.99
CA PRO A 33 7.61 1.82 8.15
C PRO A 33 6.43 0.98 8.62
N TYR A 34 6.67 -0.09 9.40
CA TYR A 34 5.66 -0.99 9.93
C TYR A 34 5.08 -0.55 11.29
N GLU A 35 5.43 0.64 11.79
CA GLU A 35 4.83 1.17 13.01
C GLU A 35 3.37 1.59 12.77
N GLY A 36 2.45 1.08 13.58
CA GLY A 36 1.02 1.38 13.45
C GLY A 36 0.28 0.55 12.39
N VAL A 37 0.86 -0.56 11.93
CA VAL A 37 0.20 -1.50 11.02
C VAL A 37 0.40 -2.96 11.45
N THR A 38 -0.64 -3.77 11.32
CA THR A 38 -0.62 -5.21 11.56
C THR A 38 -0.57 -5.98 10.23
N LYS A 39 0.36 -6.94 10.13
CA LYS A 39 0.44 -7.87 9.01
C LYS A 39 -0.65 -8.94 9.13
N LEU A 40 -1.56 -8.99 8.17
CA LEU A 40 -2.62 -9.99 8.10
C LEU A 40 -2.09 -11.35 7.59
N GLY A 41 -1.13 -11.34 6.68
CA GLY A 41 -0.51 -12.55 6.15
C GLY A 41 0.18 -12.36 4.80
N GLU A 42 0.55 -13.46 4.16
CA GLU A 42 1.20 -13.50 2.84
C GLU A 42 0.43 -14.39 1.86
N LEU A 43 0.32 -13.93 0.61
CA LEU A 43 -0.26 -14.67 -0.50
C LEU A 43 0.81 -15.04 -1.52
N ASP A 44 0.80 -16.29 -1.96
CA ASP A 44 1.62 -16.74 -3.09
C ASP A 44 1.03 -16.18 -4.40
N THR A 45 1.92 -15.73 -5.29
CA THR A 45 1.53 -15.13 -6.59
C THR A 45 1.54 -16.13 -7.75
N GLY A 46 2.03 -17.35 -7.55
CA GLY A 46 2.32 -18.31 -8.62
C GLY A 46 3.49 -17.86 -9.51
N ILE A 47 4.30 -16.91 -9.04
CA ILE A 47 5.58 -16.51 -9.63
C ILE A 47 6.67 -16.93 -8.63
N ARG A 48 7.77 -17.50 -9.15
CA ARG A 48 8.82 -18.09 -8.32
C ARG A 48 9.37 -17.06 -7.33
N TYR A 49 9.34 -17.39 -6.04
CA TYR A 49 9.81 -16.55 -4.93
C TYR A 49 9.12 -15.19 -4.80
N CYS A 50 7.92 -15.01 -5.38
CA CYS A 50 7.17 -13.77 -5.31
C CYS A 50 5.92 -13.93 -4.45
N LYS A 51 5.80 -13.09 -3.42
CA LYS A 51 4.69 -13.06 -2.48
C LYS A 51 4.10 -11.66 -2.36
N VAL A 52 2.84 -11.58 -1.98
CA VAL A 52 2.19 -10.31 -1.60
C VAL A 52 1.82 -10.39 -0.13
N ALA A 53 2.40 -9.53 0.70
CA ALA A 53 2.01 -9.37 2.09
C ALA A 53 0.89 -8.33 2.18
N ILE A 54 -0.08 -8.55 3.07
CA ILE A 54 -1.19 -7.62 3.32
C ILE A 54 -1.10 -7.12 4.76
N TYR A 55 -1.33 -5.83 4.94
CA TYR A 55 -1.31 -5.12 6.21
C TYR A 55 -2.57 -4.28 6.36
N THR A 56 -2.92 -3.98 7.61
CA THR A 56 -4.01 -3.06 8.00
C THR A 56 -3.49 -2.10 9.05
N GLU A 57 -4.03 -0.89 9.12
CA GLU A 57 -3.67 0.06 10.18
C GLU A 57 -4.18 -0.38 11.56
N ASP A 58 -3.37 -0.15 12.59
CA ASP A 58 -3.68 -0.42 13.98
C ASP A 58 -4.48 0.75 14.59
N SER A 59 -5.67 1.01 14.05
CA SER A 59 -6.59 2.04 14.54
C SER A 59 -7.87 1.42 15.10
N TRP A 60 -8.67 2.20 15.82
CA TRP A 60 -10.03 1.82 16.23
C TRP A 60 -11.10 2.46 15.33
N GLU A 61 -10.69 3.35 14.42
CA GLU A 61 -11.57 4.08 13.51
C GLU A 61 -12.03 3.21 12.32
N TYR A 62 -13.14 3.60 11.70
CA TYR A 62 -13.66 2.95 10.48
C TYR A 62 -12.84 3.37 9.26
N ALA A 63 -12.91 2.59 8.17
CA ALA A 63 -12.23 2.87 6.90
C ALA A 63 -10.69 3.02 7.03
N GLN A 64 -10.06 2.05 7.69
CA GLN A 64 -8.61 1.94 7.83
C GLN A 64 -7.92 1.70 6.50
N ALA A 65 -6.66 2.09 6.38
CA ALA A 65 -5.90 1.76 5.17
C ALA A 65 -5.57 0.26 5.10
N GLY A 66 -6.03 -0.39 4.03
CA GLY A 66 -5.52 -1.66 3.56
C GLY A 66 -4.26 -1.43 2.72
N LEU A 67 -3.16 -1.98 3.21
CA LEU A 67 -1.84 -1.83 2.60
C LEU A 67 -1.32 -3.19 2.11
N LEU A 68 -0.50 -3.17 1.07
CA LEU A 68 0.18 -4.37 0.59
C LEU A 68 1.65 -4.10 0.31
N GLU A 69 2.45 -5.16 0.33
CA GLU A 69 3.87 -5.15 -0.01
C GLU A 69 4.16 -6.31 -0.97
N ILE A 70 4.96 -6.08 -2.01
CA ILE A 70 5.41 -7.17 -2.91
C ILE A 70 6.82 -7.56 -2.55
N LEU A 71 6.98 -8.84 -2.21
CA LEU A 71 8.23 -9.46 -1.80
C LEU A 71 8.72 -10.38 -2.90
N ILE A 72 9.94 -10.16 -3.40
CA ILE A 72 10.63 -11.04 -4.36
C ILE A 72 11.92 -11.52 -3.72
N ASP A 73 12.10 -12.85 -3.61
CA ASP A 73 13.29 -13.46 -3.00
C ASP A 73 13.58 -12.93 -1.59
N GLY A 74 12.51 -12.67 -0.82
CA GLY A 74 12.58 -12.11 0.54
C GLY A 74 12.94 -10.63 0.62
N ARG A 75 13.06 -9.93 -0.52
CA ARG A 75 13.31 -8.49 -0.59
C ARG A 75 12.05 -7.73 -0.95
N VAL A 76 11.89 -6.54 -0.38
CA VAL A 76 10.80 -5.63 -0.71
C VAL A 76 11.07 -5.02 -2.08
N GLU A 77 10.28 -5.43 -3.07
CA GLU A 77 10.33 -4.86 -4.43
C GLU A 77 9.39 -3.67 -4.54
N ILE A 78 8.18 -3.80 -3.97
CA ILE A 78 7.23 -2.70 -3.84
C ILE A 78 6.96 -2.48 -2.36
N PRO A 79 7.31 -1.30 -1.82
CA PRO A 79 7.08 -0.98 -0.41
C PRO A 79 5.58 -0.86 -0.12
N MET A 80 5.23 -0.81 1.17
CA MET A 80 3.83 -0.74 1.60
C MET A 80 3.03 0.30 0.83
N TYR A 81 1.95 -0.18 0.21
CA TYR A 81 1.18 0.55 -0.76
C TYR A 81 -0.31 0.42 -0.49
N PHE A 82 -1.01 1.56 -0.53
CA PHE A 82 -2.45 1.61 -0.32
C PHE A 82 -3.22 1.00 -1.50
N PHE A 83 -4.12 0.06 -1.22
CA PHE A 83 -4.99 -0.51 -2.25
C PHE A 83 -6.49 -0.26 -1.99
N THR A 84 -6.92 -0.16 -0.74
CA THR A 84 -8.33 0.13 -0.40
C THR A 84 -8.49 0.54 1.05
N ASN A 85 -9.68 1.05 1.40
CA ASN A 85 -10.09 1.19 2.79
C ASN A 85 -10.77 -0.11 3.26
N VAL A 86 -10.35 -0.60 4.41
CA VAL A 86 -10.88 -1.81 5.07
C VAL A 86 -11.59 -1.39 6.36
N ASP A 87 -12.67 -2.09 6.71
CA ASP A 87 -13.33 -1.83 8.00
C ASP A 87 -12.52 -2.46 9.14
N SER A 88 -12.47 -1.78 10.30
CA SER A 88 -11.70 -2.18 11.49
C SER A 88 -12.07 -3.53 12.10
N TRP A 89 -13.11 -4.16 11.56
CA TRP A 89 -13.58 -5.47 11.94
C TRP A 89 -13.70 -6.25 10.62
N LYS A 90 -12.97 -7.37 10.51
CA LYS A 90 -13.29 -8.56 9.67
C LYS A 90 -12.37 -8.91 8.49
N GLU A 91 -11.29 -8.21 8.18
CA GLU A 91 -10.45 -8.66 7.04
C GLU A 91 -9.33 -9.58 7.51
N THR A 92 -9.44 -10.84 7.11
CA THR A 92 -8.40 -11.85 7.27
C THR A 92 -7.69 -12.04 5.94
N ILE A 93 -6.46 -12.57 5.96
CA ILE A 93 -5.73 -12.92 4.73
C ILE A 93 -6.53 -13.88 3.84
N GLU A 94 -7.43 -14.67 4.44
CA GLU A 94 -8.28 -15.63 3.76
C GLU A 94 -9.36 -14.96 2.90
N ASP A 95 -9.68 -13.69 3.11
CA ASP A 95 -10.64 -12.95 2.28
C ASP A 95 -10.07 -12.55 0.93
N PHE A 96 -8.74 -12.64 0.78
CA PHE A 96 -8.01 -12.20 -0.39
C PHE A 96 -7.51 -13.35 -1.25
N ARG A 97 -7.27 -13.06 -2.53
CA ARG A 97 -6.65 -13.98 -3.48
C ARG A 97 -5.85 -13.21 -4.52
N ILE A 98 -4.71 -13.76 -4.92
CA ILE A 98 -3.96 -13.29 -6.07
C ILE A 98 -4.47 -13.97 -7.34
N VAL A 99 -4.70 -13.18 -8.37
CA VAL A 99 -4.99 -13.65 -9.73
C VAL A 99 -3.84 -13.29 -10.64
N LYS A 100 -3.41 -14.24 -11.48
CA LYS A 100 -2.30 -14.06 -12.41
C LYS A 100 -2.80 -14.07 -13.84
N HIS A 101 -2.29 -13.15 -14.67
CA HIS A 101 -2.60 -13.16 -16.10
C HIS A 101 -1.94 -14.38 -16.76
N PRO A 102 -2.66 -15.15 -17.60
CA PRO A 102 -2.15 -16.43 -18.12
C PRO A 102 -0.95 -16.30 -19.08
N LYS A 103 -0.79 -15.13 -19.69
CA LYS A 103 0.22 -14.88 -20.76
C LYS A 103 1.17 -13.70 -20.50
N LYS A 104 0.94 -12.92 -19.44
CA LYS A 104 1.67 -11.67 -19.16
C LYS A 104 2.17 -11.74 -17.73
N ASN A 105 3.25 -11.06 -17.40
CA ASN A 105 3.76 -11.00 -16.03
C ASN A 105 2.98 -9.95 -15.24
N ILE A 106 1.68 -10.19 -15.08
CA ILE A 106 0.77 -9.31 -14.36
C ILE A 106 0.06 -10.11 -13.28
N ILE A 107 0.06 -9.56 -12.08
CA ILE A 107 -0.75 -10.07 -10.96
C ILE A 107 -1.79 -9.03 -10.57
N GLY A 108 -2.88 -9.49 -9.99
CA GLY A 108 -3.86 -8.65 -9.34
C GLY A 108 -4.32 -9.22 -8.01
N LEU A 109 -4.72 -8.34 -7.11
CA LEU A 109 -5.33 -8.68 -5.83
C LEU A 109 -6.85 -8.54 -5.96
N ILE A 110 -7.59 -9.55 -5.53
CA ILE A 110 -9.06 -9.55 -5.47
C ILE A 110 -9.52 -9.98 -4.09
N ARG A 111 -10.77 -9.63 -3.72
CA ARG A 111 -11.48 -10.31 -2.64
C ARG A 111 -12.17 -11.56 -3.18
N LYS A 112 -12.19 -12.64 -2.40
CA LYS A 112 -12.86 -13.90 -2.78
C LYS A 112 -14.38 -13.72 -2.91
N ASN A 113 -14.99 -12.86 -2.07
CA ASN A 113 -16.43 -12.55 -2.13
C ASN A 113 -16.81 -11.61 -3.30
N GLU A 114 -15.83 -10.89 -3.88
CA GLU A 114 -16.02 -9.98 -5.00
C GLU A 114 -14.97 -10.22 -6.10
N PRO A 115 -14.93 -11.42 -6.74
CA PRO A 115 -13.84 -11.81 -7.64
C PRO A 115 -13.79 -11.00 -8.95
N ASN A 116 -14.84 -10.23 -9.24
CA ASN A 116 -14.92 -9.36 -10.40
C ASN A 116 -14.31 -7.97 -10.16
N VAL A 117 -13.84 -7.70 -8.94
CA VAL A 117 -13.27 -6.41 -8.53
C VAL A 117 -11.79 -6.60 -8.23
N VAL A 118 -10.94 -5.98 -9.05
CA VAL A 118 -9.50 -5.95 -8.84
C VAL A 118 -9.15 -4.76 -7.96
N LEU A 119 -8.58 -5.03 -6.80
CA LEU A 119 -8.19 -4.02 -5.82
C LEU A 119 -6.81 -3.43 -6.11
N MET A 120 -5.89 -4.27 -6.58
CA MET A 120 -4.55 -3.89 -7.02
C MET A 120 -4.17 -4.68 -8.27
N MET A 121 -3.31 -4.10 -9.10
CA MET A 121 -2.63 -4.80 -10.18
C MET A 121 -1.18 -4.34 -10.25
N HIS A 122 -0.28 -5.28 -10.50
CA HIS A 122 1.12 -4.99 -10.76
C HIS A 122 1.59 -5.70 -12.02
N ASN A 123 2.25 -4.95 -12.90
CA ASN A 123 2.88 -5.45 -14.12
C ASN A 123 4.40 -5.48 -13.93
N PHE A 124 4.97 -6.68 -13.85
CA PHE A 124 6.41 -6.88 -13.68
C PHE A 124 7.20 -6.56 -14.96
N ASP A 125 6.58 -6.57 -16.14
CA ASP A 125 7.27 -6.26 -17.40
C ASP A 125 7.56 -4.75 -17.54
N THR A 126 6.65 -3.91 -17.04
CA THR A 126 6.77 -2.44 -17.10
C THR A 126 7.10 -1.80 -15.76
N ASN A 127 7.17 -2.59 -14.69
CA ASN A 127 7.23 -2.14 -13.30
C ASN A 127 6.14 -1.12 -12.93
N GLU A 128 4.94 -1.27 -13.51
CA GLU A 128 3.83 -0.38 -13.22
C GLU A 128 2.90 -0.99 -12.17
N HIS A 129 2.44 -0.15 -11.25
CA HIS A 129 1.54 -0.52 -10.17
C HIS A 129 0.25 0.30 -10.24
N TRP A 130 -0.86 -0.33 -9.89
CA TRP A 130 -2.18 0.31 -9.83
C TRP A 130 -2.95 -0.17 -8.59
N PRO A 131 -3.71 0.70 -7.91
CA PRO A 131 -3.92 2.13 -8.20
C PRO A 131 -2.63 2.95 -8.07
N ARG A 132 -2.53 4.15 -8.66
CA ARG A 132 -1.33 5.03 -8.61
C ARG A 132 -1.33 6.02 -7.43
N ALA A 133 -2.05 5.66 -6.38
CA ALA A 133 -2.31 6.40 -5.14
C ALA A 133 -3.50 7.35 -5.24
N ASN A 134 -4.53 7.05 -4.46
CA ASN A 134 -5.37 8.05 -3.81
C ASN A 134 -6.04 7.41 -2.59
N PHE A 135 -5.59 7.81 -1.40
CA PHE A 135 -6.15 7.44 -0.09
C PHE A 135 -7.57 8.02 0.13
N THR A 136 -8.03 8.92 -0.76
CA THR A 136 -9.32 9.63 -0.64
C THR A 136 -10.47 9.00 -1.42
N GLU A 137 -10.27 7.84 -2.04
CA GLU A 137 -11.31 7.22 -2.86
C GLU A 137 -12.28 6.37 -2.02
N SER A 138 -13.58 6.47 -2.33
CA SER A 138 -14.59 5.59 -1.75
C SER A 138 -14.45 4.17 -2.28
N TYR A 139 -14.94 3.19 -1.52
CA TYR A 139 -14.94 1.78 -1.91
C TYR A 139 -15.64 1.57 -3.26
N GLU A 140 -16.73 2.28 -3.55
CA GLU A 140 -17.43 2.22 -4.84
C GLU A 140 -16.56 2.69 -6.01
N SER A 141 -15.77 3.74 -5.83
CA SER A 141 -14.85 4.23 -6.85
C SER A 141 -13.73 3.22 -7.12
N VAL A 142 -13.16 2.63 -6.06
CA VAL A 142 -12.22 1.51 -6.14
C VAL A 142 -12.85 0.33 -6.89
N ARG A 143 -14.13 0.04 -6.64
CA ARG A 143 -14.88 -1.05 -7.26
C ARG A 143 -15.10 -0.86 -8.75
N GLU A 144 -15.53 0.33 -9.17
CA GLU A 144 -15.74 0.67 -10.58
C GLU A 144 -14.43 0.65 -11.37
N ARG A 145 -13.36 1.20 -10.79
CA ARG A 145 -12.02 1.09 -11.37
C ARG A 145 -11.58 -0.36 -11.46
N GLY A 146 -11.75 -1.14 -10.38
CA GLY A 146 -11.39 -2.56 -10.35
C GLY A 146 -12.10 -3.36 -11.44
N ARG A 147 -13.37 -3.04 -11.72
CA ARG A 147 -14.12 -3.61 -12.86
C ARG A 147 -13.55 -3.18 -14.22
N SER A 148 -13.11 -1.93 -14.35
CA SER A 148 -12.44 -1.44 -15.57
C SER A 148 -11.09 -2.13 -15.79
N MET A 149 -10.27 -2.25 -14.75
CA MET A 149 -8.99 -2.96 -14.79
C MET A 149 -9.17 -4.45 -15.10
N ARG A 150 -10.22 -5.07 -14.53
CA ARG A 150 -10.60 -6.46 -14.86
C ARG A 150 -10.88 -6.65 -16.35
N LYS A 151 -11.47 -5.66 -17.03
CA LYS A 151 -11.66 -5.71 -18.50
C LYS A 151 -10.33 -5.64 -19.24
N SER A 152 -9.40 -4.77 -18.83
CA SER A 152 -8.06 -4.67 -19.43
C SER A 152 -7.21 -5.92 -19.24
N LEU A 153 -7.48 -6.64 -18.15
CA LEU A 153 -6.87 -7.92 -17.83
C LEU A 153 -7.41 -9.08 -18.69
N GLY A 154 -8.62 -8.95 -19.27
CA GLY A 154 -9.24 -9.97 -20.13
C GLY A 154 -10.06 -11.02 -19.35
N ARG A 155 -11.03 -11.67 -20.02
CA ARG A 155 -11.95 -12.67 -19.42
C ARG A 155 -11.27 -13.96 -18.93
N SER A 156 -10.03 -14.21 -19.34
CA SER A 156 -9.36 -15.49 -19.16
C SER A 156 -8.36 -15.42 -18.01
N PHE A 157 -8.84 -15.33 -16.78
CA PHE A 157 -8.00 -15.65 -15.61
C PHE A 157 -8.33 -17.06 -15.19
N VAL A 158 -7.30 -17.90 -15.19
CA VAL A 158 -7.35 -19.14 -14.45
C VAL A 158 -7.36 -18.74 -12.98
N LEU A 159 -8.47 -19.04 -12.30
CA LEU A 159 -8.48 -19.06 -10.84
C LEU A 159 -7.43 -20.09 -10.45
N ILE A 160 -6.35 -19.67 -9.79
CA ILE A 160 -5.41 -20.62 -9.20
C ILE A 160 -6.14 -21.20 -7.98
N GLU A 161 -6.95 -22.22 -8.23
CA GLU A 161 -7.32 -23.19 -7.21
C GLU A 161 -6.17 -24.19 -7.14
N ARG A 162 -5.43 -24.18 -6.03
CA ARG A 162 -4.72 -25.40 -5.65
C ARG A 162 -5.71 -26.27 -4.89
N SER A 163 -6.22 -27.27 -5.59
CA SER A 163 -6.44 -28.58 -4.99
C SER A 163 -5.07 -29.19 -4.69
N GLU A 164 -4.75 -29.35 -3.40
CA GLU A 164 -3.94 -30.42 -2.76
C GLU A 164 -3.56 -29.98 -1.34
#